data_AF-S9V7N2-F1
#
_entry.id   AF-S9V7N2-F1
#
_cell.length_a   1.000
_cell.length_b   1.000
_cell.length_c   1.000
_cell.angle_alpha   90.00
_cell.angle_beta   90.00
_cell.angle_gamma   90.00
#
_symmetry.space_group_name_H-M   'P 1'
#
loop_
_entity.id
_entity.type
_entity.pdbx_description
1 polymer ?
#
loop_
_entity_poly.entity_id
_entity_poly.type
_entity_poly.pdbx_seq_one_letter_code
_entity_poly.pdbx_strand_id
1 'polypeptide(L)'
;MTSNSTKMVASDFEFERQLGTGAFSKVVVGRYKPTGQRYAVKLISKRSILNAPTDEERARMADVARRESRMLLLCEHPNIVRFYQSMQTTEDLVYVTELCDGGELLDHIARLGKVPLEAARYATAELLSAVFYLHYGTKRAVGNTPAKASTLIHRDLKPENIMLSADKHVKLIDFGTAVITDSVHDKSEEKDNSQGRAQTFCGTTYYMSPELFQDNYTCCASDYWGCGCVLYHMLLGKRPFDAATQYLLIKSILEQEPEYPPDLDPDAKDLIQKLLVKSPEKRISMEDMKKHPFFAVVNFDTLSATRVEGLWVKETPWVDESSVIACQHCNKAFGMFTQKDYCRRCGLVLCEKCVPTKLSIPSYRVQEPQRICSKCAKEFTETEEQ
;
A
#
# COMPACT_ATOMS: atom_id res chain seq x y z
N MET A 1 6.69 -28.62 20.40
CA MET A 1 8.15 -28.38 20.49
C MET A 1 8.36 -26.88 20.50
N THR A 2 8.58 -26.31 21.68
CA THR A 2 8.82 -24.88 21.88
C THR A 2 10.21 -24.53 21.36
N SER A 3 10.26 -23.91 20.18
CA SER A 3 11.49 -23.34 19.62
C SER A 3 12.05 -22.31 20.61
N ASN A 4 13.20 -22.61 21.20
CA ASN A 4 14.03 -21.64 21.90
C ASN A 4 14.47 -20.59 20.86
N SER A 5 13.70 -19.50 20.77
CA SER A 5 14.06 -18.32 19.98
C SER A 5 15.39 -17.78 20.52
N THR A 6 16.48 -18.09 19.84
CA THR A 6 17.78 -17.50 20.14
C THR A 6 17.68 -16.02 19.81
N LYS A 7 17.97 -15.16 20.79
CA LYS A 7 17.87 -13.72 20.64
C LYS A 7 18.83 -13.28 19.52
N MET A 8 18.30 -12.82 18.38
CA MET A 8 19.10 -12.33 17.26
C MET A 8 19.98 -11.16 17.71
N VAL A 9 21.25 -11.14 17.28
CA VAL A 9 22.16 -10.00 17.46
C VAL A 9 22.63 -9.46 16.11
N ALA A 10 23.06 -8.19 16.07
CA ALA A 10 23.41 -7.51 14.82
C ALA A 10 24.53 -8.20 14.03
N SER A 11 25.48 -8.85 14.71
CA SER A 11 26.58 -9.62 14.08
C SER A 11 26.13 -10.88 13.34
N ASP A 12 24.92 -11.35 13.62
CA ASP A 12 24.35 -12.56 12.98
C ASP A 12 23.79 -12.26 11.59
N PHE A 13 23.77 -11.00 11.17
CA PHE A 13 23.26 -10.61 9.86
C PHE A 13 24.39 -10.40 8.85
N GLU A 14 24.13 -10.84 7.62
CA GLU A 14 24.82 -10.40 6.42
C GLU A 14 23.90 -9.42 5.69
N PHE A 15 24.35 -8.18 5.51
CA PHE A 15 23.57 -7.16 4.82
C PHE A 15 23.80 -7.28 3.31
N GLU A 16 22.70 -7.41 2.57
CA GLU A 16 22.68 -7.54 1.11
C GLU A 16 22.30 -6.17 0.49
N ARG A 17 21.39 -6.17 -0.50
CA ARG A 17 20.93 -4.97 -1.21
C ARG A 17 20.14 -4.01 -0.32
N GLN A 18 20.19 -2.73 -0.66
CA GLN A 18 19.34 -1.71 -0.06
C GLN A 18 17.91 -1.79 -0.63
N LEU A 19 16.93 -1.58 0.25
CA LEU A 19 15.50 -1.53 -0.05
C LEU A 19 14.99 -0.09 -0.14
N GLY A 20 15.48 0.79 0.74
CA GLY A 20 15.04 2.19 0.77
C GLY A 20 15.90 3.05 1.68
N THR A 21 15.73 4.37 1.54
CA THR A 21 16.43 5.39 2.33
C THR A 21 15.40 6.33 2.95
N GLY A 22 15.51 6.56 4.25
CA GLY A 22 14.78 7.62 4.95
C GLY A 22 15.73 8.74 5.39
N ALA A 23 15.19 9.80 5.98
CA ALA A 23 15.96 10.99 6.40
C ALA A 23 17.17 10.69 7.30
N PHE A 24 17.05 9.70 8.19
CA PHE A 24 18.11 9.28 9.12
C PHE A 24 18.18 7.75 9.27
N SER A 25 17.59 7.02 8.32
CA SER A 25 17.57 5.57 8.34
C SER A 25 17.80 5.00 6.95
N LYS A 26 18.26 3.75 6.88
CA LYS A 26 18.28 2.97 5.65
C LYS A 26 17.65 1.61 5.93
N VAL A 27 16.93 1.09 4.94
CA VAL A 27 16.35 -0.26 5.01
C VAL A 27 17.13 -1.14 4.05
N VAL A 28 17.64 -2.27 4.53
CA VAL A 28 18.41 -3.23 3.75
C VAL A 28 17.84 -4.63 3.89
N VAL A 29 18.08 -5.49 2.90
CA VAL A 29 17.86 -6.92 3.09
C VAL A 29 18.95 -7.46 4.00
N GLY A 30 18.57 -8.08 5.11
CA GLY A 30 19.49 -8.76 6.02
C GLY A 30 19.25 -10.27 6.02
N ARG A 31 20.27 -11.05 5.69
CA ARG A 31 20.24 -12.51 5.82
C ARG A 31 20.72 -12.91 7.21
N TYR A 32 19.87 -13.57 7.98
CA TYR A 32 20.24 -14.13 9.28
C TYR A 32 21.06 -15.40 9.08
N LYS A 33 22.37 -15.33 9.36
CA LYS A 33 23.35 -16.39 9.06
C LYS A 33 22.96 -17.77 9.62
N PRO A 34 22.40 -17.90 10.85
CA PRO A 34 22.09 -19.21 11.41
C PRO A 34 21.02 -20.00 10.64
N THR A 35 20.07 -19.33 9.98
CA THR A 35 18.97 -20.00 9.26
C THR A 35 18.96 -19.74 7.77
N GLY A 36 19.73 -18.75 7.30
CA GLY A 36 19.68 -18.26 5.92
C GLY A 36 18.43 -17.44 5.59
N GLN A 37 17.51 -17.24 6.54
CA GLN A 37 16.28 -16.48 6.36
C GLN A 37 16.58 -15.00 6.12
N ARG A 38 15.86 -14.39 5.18
CA ARG A 38 15.97 -12.97 4.86
C ARG A 38 14.91 -12.15 5.59
N TYR A 39 15.29 -10.92 5.94
CA TYR A 39 14.51 -9.94 6.68
C TYR A 39 14.69 -8.55 6.06
N ALA A 40 13.74 -7.66 6.30
CA ALA A 40 13.96 -6.23 6.14
C ALA A 40 14.61 -5.70 7.43
N VAL A 41 15.77 -5.06 7.30
CA VAL A 41 16.50 -4.52 8.44
C VAL A 41 16.61 -3.01 8.30
N LYS A 42 15.93 -2.29 9.20
CA LYS A 42 15.98 -0.83 9.28
C LYS A 42 17.09 -0.43 10.24
N LEU A 43 18.08 0.29 9.71
CA LEU A 43 19.24 0.82 10.42
C LEU A 43 19.01 2.33 10.63
N ILE A 44 18.94 2.76 11.88
CA ILE A 44 18.67 4.16 12.26
C ILE A 44 19.92 4.72 12.94
N SER A 45 20.55 5.70 12.31
CA SER A 45 21.82 6.26 12.77
C SER A 45 21.65 7.06 14.07
N LYS A 46 22.29 6.58 15.16
CA LYS A 46 22.34 7.30 16.45
C LYS A 46 23.05 8.64 16.28
N ARG A 47 24.11 8.68 15.47
CA ARG A 47 24.85 9.92 15.19
C ARG A 47 23.98 10.96 14.51
N SER A 48 23.13 10.56 13.56
CA SER A 48 22.23 11.49 12.88
C SER A 48 21.20 12.09 13.84
N ILE A 49 20.70 11.30 14.80
CA ILE A 49 19.83 11.80 15.87
C ILE A 49 20.59 12.76 16.78
N LEU A 50 21.80 12.39 17.23
CA LEU A 50 22.60 13.22 18.14
C LEU A 50 23.05 14.54 17.51
N ASN A 51 23.34 14.53 16.22
CA ASN A 51 23.76 15.71 15.44
C ASN A 51 22.60 16.56 14.92
N ALA A 52 21.37 16.30 15.36
CA ALA A 52 20.25 17.18 15.01
C ALA A 52 20.56 18.63 15.40
N PRO A 53 20.21 19.63 14.56
CA PRO A 53 20.59 21.04 14.76
C PRO A 53 20.11 21.61 16.09
N THR A 54 18.98 21.13 16.59
CA THR A 54 18.37 21.56 17.85
C THR A 54 18.04 20.38 18.77
N ASP A 55 17.96 20.63 20.08
CA ASP A 55 17.52 19.61 21.05
C ASP A 55 16.06 19.18 20.81
N GLU A 56 15.22 20.09 20.29
CA GLU A 56 13.84 19.79 19.89
C GLU A 56 13.78 18.79 18.72
N GLU A 57 14.58 19.01 17.67
CA GLU A 57 14.70 18.08 16.55
C GLU A 57 15.28 16.74 16.99
N ARG A 58 16.30 16.74 17.87
CA ARG A 58 16.85 15.51 18.45
C ARG A 58 15.78 14.70 19.18
N ALA A 59 15.01 15.35 20.05
CA ALA A 59 13.93 14.71 20.80
C ALA A 59 12.85 14.15 19.85
N ARG A 60 12.46 14.92 18.84
CA ARG A 60 11.50 14.51 17.81
C ARG A 60 11.98 13.30 17.02
N MET A 61 13.22 13.29 16.54
CA MET A 61 13.78 12.16 15.79
C MET A 61 13.85 10.89 16.66
N ALA A 62 14.24 11.03 17.93
CA ALA A 62 14.27 9.92 18.88
C ALA A 62 12.88 9.39 19.24
N ASP A 63 11.86 10.25 19.27
CA ASP A 63 10.47 9.85 19.52
C ASP A 63 9.90 9.09 18.31
N VAL A 64 10.07 9.62 17.10
CA VAL A 64 9.63 8.96 15.85
C VAL A 64 10.23 7.55 15.73
N ALA A 65 11.55 7.42 15.93
CA ALA A 65 12.24 6.13 15.85
C ALA A 65 11.70 5.11 16.87
N ARG A 66 11.28 5.55 18.05
CA ARG A 66 10.74 4.66 19.09
C ARG A 66 9.26 4.35 18.88
N ARG A 67 8.47 5.32 18.41
CA ARG A 67 7.02 5.20 18.23
C ARG A 67 6.66 4.10 17.24
N GLU A 68 7.25 4.10 16.05
CA GLU A 68 6.99 3.10 15.00
C GLU A 68 7.24 1.68 15.52
N SER A 69 8.42 1.43 16.11
CA SER A 69 8.77 0.11 16.67
C SER A 69 7.84 -0.31 17.81
N ARG A 70 7.43 0.62 18.66
CA ARG A 70 6.51 0.36 19.78
C ARG A 70 5.13 -0.04 19.27
N MET A 71 4.61 0.63 18.24
CA MET A 71 3.31 0.29 17.65
C MET A 71 3.34 -1.09 16.98
N LEU A 72 4.40 -1.38 16.22
CA LEU A 72 4.57 -2.68 15.59
C LEU A 72 4.72 -3.82 16.61
N LEU A 73 5.43 -3.60 17.73
CA LEU A 73 5.56 -4.59 18.81
C LEU A 73 4.23 -4.97 19.47
N LEU A 74 3.27 -4.05 19.48
CA LEU A 74 1.92 -4.29 20.02
C LEU A 74 1.05 -5.14 19.08
N CYS A 75 1.40 -5.19 17.78
CA CYS A 75 0.56 -5.77 16.75
C CYS A 75 1.04 -7.17 16.34
N GLU A 76 0.10 -8.11 16.22
CA GLU A 76 0.33 -9.41 15.60
C GLU A 76 -0.91 -9.79 14.79
N HIS A 77 -0.78 -9.61 13.48
CA HIS A 77 -1.85 -9.85 12.51
C HIS A 77 -1.24 -10.29 11.17
N PRO A 78 -1.84 -11.22 10.42
CA PRO A 78 -1.30 -11.70 9.14
C PRO A 78 -1.00 -10.59 8.13
N ASN A 79 -1.84 -9.55 8.11
CA ASN A 79 -1.75 -8.42 7.17
C ASN A 79 -1.05 -7.17 7.73
N ILE A 80 -0.35 -7.30 8.86
CA ILE A 80 0.56 -6.28 9.40
C ILE A 80 1.97 -6.85 9.35
N VAL A 81 2.95 -6.05 8.95
CA VAL A 81 4.34 -6.49 8.89
C VAL A 81 4.80 -7.02 10.25
N ARG A 82 5.35 -8.23 10.27
CA ARG A 82 5.80 -8.81 11.54
C ARG A 82 7.07 -8.13 12.01
N PHE A 83 7.06 -7.62 13.24
CA PHE A 83 8.24 -7.17 13.94
C PHE A 83 8.88 -8.34 14.69
N TYR A 84 10.13 -8.67 14.37
CA TYR A 84 10.83 -9.79 14.99
C TYR A 84 11.68 -9.36 16.18
N GLN A 85 12.47 -8.29 16.01
CA GLN A 85 13.47 -7.92 16.99
C GLN A 85 13.90 -6.46 16.86
N SER A 86 14.18 -5.82 18.00
CA SER A 86 14.98 -4.60 18.08
C SER A 86 16.35 -4.89 18.70
N MET A 87 17.38 -4.27 18.14
CA MET A 87 18.76 -4.37 18.59
C MET A 87 19.41 -2.99 18.55
N GLN A 88 20.60 -2.89 19.12
CA GLN A 88 21.42 -1.70 19.02
C GLN A 88 22.87 -2.08 18.80
N THR A 89 23.55 -1.32 17.96
CA THR A 89 25.01 -1.32 17.82
C THR A 89 25.58 -0.04 18.47
N THR A 90 26.88 0.19 18.35
CA THR A 90 27.47 1.48 18.74
C THR A 90 26.90 2.63 17.90
N GLU A 91 26.69 2.40 16.60
CA GLU A 91 26.31 3.44 15.64
C GLU A 91 24.80 3.53 15.39
N ASP A 92 24.05 2.43 15.52
CA ASP A 92 22.69 2.32 15.01
C ASP A 92 21.70 1.71 16.02
N LEU A 93 20.44 2.12 15.92
CA LEU A 93 19.31 1.27 16.30
C LEU A 93 18.95 0.37 15.11
N VAL A 94 18.70 -0.90 15.37
CA VAL A 94 18.48 -1.91 14.31
C VAL A 94 17.14 -2.59 14.54
N TYR A 95 16.22 -2.44 13.60
CA TYR A 95 14.90 -3.08 13.65
C TYR A 95 14.80 -4.15 12.57
N VAL A 96 14.36 -5.35 12.96
CA VAL A 96 14.24 -6.52 12.10
C VAL A 96 12.76 -6.80 11.90
N THR A 97 12.30 -6.71 10.66
CA THR A 97 10.92 -6.97 10.25
C THR A 97 10.85 -8.02 9.15
N GLU A 98 9.64 -8.54 8.92
CA GLU A 98 9.33 -9.36 7.77
C GLU A 98 9.75 -8.67 6.45
N LEU A 99 10.39 -9.43 5.57
CA LEU A 99 10.72 -8.97 4.22
C LEU A 99 9.48 -9.16 3.32
N CYS A 100 9.00 -8.06 2.74
CA CYS A 100 7.89 -8.09 1.79
C CYS A 100 8.43 -8.09 0.35
N ASP A 101 8.79 -9.27 -0.15
CA ASP A 101 9.42 -9.44 -1.48
C ASP A 101 8.49 -9.12 -2.66
N GLY A 102 7.19 -8.96 -2.41
CA GLY A 102 6.20 -8.63 -3.42
C GLY A 102 6.26 -7.16 -3.87
N GLY A 103 6.96 -6.28 -3.15
CA GLY A 103 7.10 -4.84 -3.46
C GLY A 103 5.95 -3.98 -2.97
N GLU A 104 6.00 -2.68 -3.26
CA GLU A 104 4.98 -1.70 -2.86
C GLU A 104 3.71 -1.84 -3.71
N LEU A 105 2.54 -1.66 -3.11
CA LEU A 105 1.26 -1.67 -3.83
C LEU A 105 1.20 -0.56 -4.88
N LEU A 106 1.80 0.61 -4.60
CA LEU A 106 1.86 1.71 -5.55
C LEU A 106 2.50 1.30 -6.88
N ASP A 107 3.63 0.57 -6.83
CA ASP A 107 4.33 0.07 -8.03
C ASP A 107 3.46 -0.91 -8.83
N HIS A 108 2.62 -1.70 -8.15
CA HIS A 108 1.67 -2.59 -8.82
C HIS A 108 0.57 -1.80 -9.53
N ILE A 109 0.02 -0.77 -8.88
CA ILE A 109 -0.98 0.12 -9.49
C ILE A 109 -0.38 0.81 -10.72
N ALA A 110 0.80 1.42 -10.60
CA ALA A 110 1.48 2.12 -11.67
C ALA A 110 1.78 1.20 -12.88
N ARG A 111 2.30 0.00 -12.61
CA ARG A 111 2.64 -0.98 -13.65
C ARG A 111 1.42 -1.57 -14.35
N LEU A 112 0.37 -1.90 -13.60
CA LEU A 112 -0.83 -2.54 -14.15
C LEU A 112 -1.79 -1.53 -14.80
N GLY A 113 -1.71 -0.28 -14.38
CA GLY A 113 -2.70 0.77 -14.65
C GLY A 113 -3.96 0.54 -13.82
N LYS A 114 -4.62 -0.60 -13.96
CA LYS A 114 -5.73 -1.03 -13.11
C LYS A 114 -5.41 -2.42 -12.56
N VAL A 115 -5.47 -2.56 -11.24
CA VAL A 115 -5.36 -3.86 -10.57
C VAL A 115 -6.57 -4.71 -10.95
N PRO A 116 -6.42 -6.01 -11.27
CA PRO A 116 -7.55 -6.89 -11.53
C PRO A 116 -8.58 -6.86 -10.40
N LEU A 117 -9.87 -6.85 -10.75
CA LEU A 117 -10.97 -6.69 -9.79
C LEU A 117 -10.87 -7.66 -8.60
N GLU A 118 -10.61 -8.95 -8.88
CA GLU A 118 -10.49 -9.96 -7.83
C GLU A 118 -9.25 -9.74 -6.94
N ALA A 119 -8.11 -9.33 -7.51
CA ALA A 119 -6.95 -8.97 -6.70
C ALA A 119 -7.25 -7.77 -5.79
N ALA A 120 -7.87 -6.72 -6.33
CA ALA A 120 -8.29 -5.55 -5.55
C ALA A 120 -9.29 -5.93 -4.45
N ARG A 121 -10.24 -6.84 -4.73
CA ARG A 121 -11.23 -7.35 -3.76
C ARG A 121 -10.55 -8.02 -2.56
N TYR A 122 -9.65 -8.96 -2.80
CA TYR A 122 -8.92 -9.65 -1.74
C TYR A 122 -7.92 -8.73 -1.03
N ALA A 123 -7.20 -7.89 -1.75
CA ALA A 123 -6.27 -6.92 -1.16
C ALA A 123 -7.00 -5.94 -0.23
N THR A 124 -8.18 -5.44 -0.63
CA THR A 124 -8.99 -4.58 0.23
C THR A 124 -9.54 -5.35 1.43
N ALA A 125 -9.99 -6.60 1.27
CA ALA A 125 -10.45 -7.41 2.40
C ALA A 125 -9.33 -7.63 3.44
N GLU A 126 -8.11 -7.89 2.99
CA GLU A 126 -6.92 -8.04 3.84
C GLU A 126 -6.50 -6.74 4.52
N LEU A 127 -6.54 -5.63 3.79
CA LEU A 127 -6.28 -4.30 4.35
C LEU A 127 -7.30 -3.98 5.45
N LEU A 128 -8.59 -4.21 5.18
CA LEU A 128 -9.65 -4.01 6.16
C LEU A 128 -9.51 -4.96 7.35
N SER A 129 -9.09 -6.21 7.13
CA SER A 129 -8.79 -7.14 8.22
C SER A 129 -7.72 -6.58 9.16
N ALA A 130 -6.63 -6.03 8.62
CA ALA A 130 -5.61 -5.32 9.42
C ALA A 130 -6.20 -4.12 10.16
N VAL A 131 -6.96 -3.25 9.48
CA VAL A 131 -7.55 -2.04 10.09
C VAL A 131 -8.53 -2.40 11.21
N PHE A 132 -9.39 -3.39 11.02
CA PHE A 132 -10.30 -3.88 12.07
C PHE A 132 -9.52 -4.44 13.26
N TYR A 133 -8.41 -5.16 13.02
CA TYR A 133 -7.53 -5.58 14.09
C TYR A 133 -6.92 -4.37 14.82
N LEU A 134 -6.52 -3.31 14.13
CA LEU A 134 -5.99 -2.09 14.77
C LEU A 134 -7.04 -1.42 15.67
N HIS A 135 -8.28 -1.29 15.20
CA HIS A 135 -9.34 -0.62 15.94
C HIS A 135 -9.92 -1.45 17.09
N TYR A 136 -10.14 -2.75 16.88
CA TYR A 136 -10.91 -3.59 17.81
C TYR A 136 -10.12 -4.76 18.41
N GLY A 137 -9.00 -5.14 17.80
CA GLY A 137 -8.23 -6.31 18.19
C GLY A 137 -7.46 -6.14 19.51
N THR A 138 -7.29 -7.24 20.23
CA THR A 138 -6.41 -7.31 21.40
C THR A 138 -4.95 -7.15 20.98
N LYS A 139 -4.28 -6.15 21.56
CA LYS A 139 -2.86 -5.89 21.33
C LYS A 139 -2.01 -6.69 22.32
N ARG A 140 -0.81 -7.06 21.90
CA ARG A 140 0.12 -7.88 22.68
C ARG A 140 0.63 -7.16 23.91
N ALA A 141 0.99 -7.96 24.92
CA ALA A 141 1.80 -7.46 26.03
C ALA A 141 3.21 -7.12 25.54
N VAL A 142 3.71 -5.93 25.89
CA VAL A 142 5.07 -5.49 25.58
C VAL A 142 5.69 -4.94 26.85
N GLY A 143 6.80 -5.55 27.29
CA GLY A 143 7.41 -5.24 28.59
C GLY A 143 6.45 -5.50 29.75
N ASN A 144 6.24 -4.49 30.60
CA ASN A 144 5.31 -4.58 31.74
C ASN A 144 3.88 -4.14 31.39
N THR A 145 3.59 -3.83 30.12
CA THR A 145 2.25 -3.45 29.69
C THR A 145 1.44 -4.71 29.37
N PRO A 146 0.30 -4.95 30.04
CA PRO A 146 -0.52 -6.14 29.79
C PRO A 146 -1.16 -6.09 28.41
N ALA A 147 -1.46 -7.26 27.85
CA ALA A 147 -2.28 -7.37 26.65
C ALA A 147 -3.68 -6.80 26.96
N LYS A 148 -4.15 -5.88 26.13
CA LYS A 148 -5.44 -5.20 26.31
C LYS A 148 -6.07 -4.92 24.95
N ALA A 149 -7.40 -4.89 24.91
CA ALA A 149 -8.10 -4.23 23.83
C ALA A 149 -7.79 -2.73 23.89
N SER A 150 -7.14 -2.23 22.84
CA SER A 150 -6.84 -0.81 22.67
C SER A 150 -7.04 -0.45 21.21
N THR A 151 -7.67 0.69 21.00
CA THR A 151 -7.90 1.23 19.67
C THR A 151 -6.63 1.90 19.18
N LEU A 152 -6.19 1.53 17.97
CA LEU A 152 -5.07 2.17 17.29
C LEU A 152 -5.56 2.72 15.96
N ILE A 153 -5.48 4.05 15.78
CA ILE A 153 -5.82 4.71 14.51
C ILE A 153 -4.53 4.88 13.72
N HIS A 154 -4.49 4.40 12.48
CA HIS A 154 -3.29 4.37 11.66
C HIS A 154 -2.90 5.76 11.13
N ARG A 155 -3.88 6.51 10.60
CA ARG A 155 -3.77 7.91 10.09
C ARG A 155 -2.98 8.11 8.79
N ASP A 156 -2.31 7.09 8.26
CA ASP A 156 -1.53 7.20 7.01
C ASP A 156 -1.72 5.98 6.08
N LEU A 157 -2.97 5.63 5.77
CA LEU A 157 -3.28 4.54 4.83
C LEU A 157 -3.18 5.02 3.39
N LYS A 158 -2.16 4.54 2.68
CA LYS A 158 -1.87 4.84 1.28
C LYS A 158 -1.10 3.68 0.62
N PRO A 159 -1.10 3.54 -0.71
CA PRO A 159 -0.43 2.44 -1.40
C PRO A 159 1.08 2.31 -1.12
N GLU A 160 1.77 3.41 -0.79
CA GLU A 160 3.19 3.45 -0.41
C GLU A 160 3.45 2.70 0.91
N ASN A 161 2.49 2.77 1.84
CA ASN A 161 2.60 2.13 3.16
C ASN A 161 2.04 0.70 3.15
N ILE A 162 1.64 0.19 1.98
CA ILE A 162 1.09 -1.16 1.80
C ILE A 162 2.04 -1.94 0.88
N MET A 163 2.70 -2.94 1.44
CA MET A 163 3.53 -3.86 0.67
C MET A 163 2.80 -5.16 0.38
N LEU A 164 3.31 -5.91 -0.59
CA LEU A 164 2.92 -7.28 -0.86
C LEU A 164 4.01 -8.25 -0.39
N SER A 165 3.61 -9.37 0.21
CA SER A 165 4.49 -10.52 0.43
C SER A 165 4.84 -11.22 -0.89
N ALA A 166 5.72 -12.21 -0.83
CA ALA A 166 6.12 -13.00 -2.01
C ALA A 166 4.92 -13.64 -2.73
N ASP A 167 3.95 -14.13 -1.97
CA ASP A 167 2.68 -14.74 -2.40
C ASP A 167 1.53 -13.72 -2.59
N LYS A 168 1.86 -12.43 -2.60
CA LYS A 168 0.97 -11.29 -2.90
C LYS A 168 -0.13 -11.01 -1.88
N HIS A 169 0.05 -11.41 -0.62
CA HIS A 169 -0.75 -10.94 0.50
C HIS A 169 -0.35 -9.52 0.92
N VAL A 170 -1.33 -8.73 1.35
CA VAL A 170 -1.15 -7.36 1.84
C VAL A 170 -0.43 -7.36 3.19
N LYS A 171 0.54 -6.45 3.33
CA LYS A 171 1.30 -6.16 4.55
C LYS A 171 1.34 -4.66 4.79
N LEU A 172 0.71 -4.20 5.86
CA LEU A 172 0.79 -2.81 6.32
C LEU A 172 2.11 -2.59 7.07
N ILE A 173 2.92 -1.61 6.65
CA ILE A 173 4.32 -1.50 7.10
C ILE A 173 4.66 -0.29 7.99
N ASP A 174 3.98 0.86 7.87
CA ASP A 174 4.40 2.11 8.53
C ASP A 174 3.41 2.60 9.59
N PHE A 175 3.83 2.57 10.84
CA PHE A 175 3.04 3.01 12.00
C PHE A 175 3.57 4.30 12.64
N GLY A 176 4.41 5.07 11.94
CA GLY A 176 5.02 6.30 12.44
C GLY A 176 3.99 7.36 12.84
N THR A 177 2.84 7.38 12.17
CA THR A 177 1.72 8.27 12.49
C THR A 177 0.69 7.65 13.42
N ALA A 178 0.74 6.36 13.75
CA ALA A 178 -0.33 5.72 14.50
C ALA A 178 -0.52 6.29 15.92
N VAL A 179 -1.76 6.40 16.40
CA VAL A 179 -2.12 6.85 17.76
C VAL A 179 -2.93 5.79 18.48
N ILE A 180 -2.79 5.71 19.81
CA ILE A 180 -3.63 4.86 20.66
C ILE A 180 -4.70 5.73 21.30
N THR A 181 -5.95 5.28 21.25
CA THR A 181 -7.09 5.91 21.93
C THR A 181 -7.71 4.94 22.93
N ASP A 182 -8.49 5.47 23.89
CA ASP A 182 -9.11 4.66 24.94
C ASP A 182 -10.34 3.90 24.42
N SER A 183 -11.02 4.46 23.41
CA SER A 183 -12.17 3.86 22.75
C SER A 183 -12.15 4.06 21.23
N VAL A 184 -12.96 3.26 20.52
CA VAL A 184 -13.20 3.38 19.06
C VAL A 184 -14.03 4.59 18.67
N HIS A 185 -14.69 5.23 19.64
CA HIS A 185 -15.48 6.45 19.42
C HIS A 185 -14.68 7.72 19.68
N ASP A 186 -13.46 7.58 20.22
CA ASP A 186 -12.62 8.71 20.55
C ASP A 186 -12.12 9.41 19.29
N LYS A 187 -12.06 10.74 19.38
CA LYS A 187 -11.41 11.59 18.39
C LYS A 187 -10.00 11.87 18.89
N SER A 188 -9.01 11.57 18.05
CA SER A 188 -7.63 11.99 18.29
C SER A 188 -7.42 13.35 17.65
N GLU A 189 -7.41 14.41 18.46
CA GLU A 189 -6.95 15.73 18.01
C GLU A 189 -5.49 15.63 17.55
N GLU A 190 -5.18 16.24 16.41
CA GLU A 190 -3.80 16.47 16.06
C GLU A 190 -3.27 17.63 16.91
N LYS A 191 -2.69 17.29 18.08
CA LYS A 191 -2.01 18.28 18.91
C LYS A 191 -0.95 19.00 18.08
N ASP A 192 -1.03 20.32 18.13
CA ASP A 192 -0.31 21.31 17.36
C ASP A 192 1.22 21.22 17.55
N ASN A 193 1.89 20.19 17.01
CA ASN A 193 3.34 20.20 16.79
C ASN A 193 3.62 21.01 15.52
N SER A 194 3.38 22.31 15.67
CA SER A 194 3.35 23.41 14.72
C SER A 194 4.71 23.76 14.07
N GLN A 195 5.60 22.80 13.85
CA GLN A 195 6.81 22.99 13.04
C GLN A 195 7.12 21.81 12.09
N GLY A 196 6.37 20.71 12.16
CA GLY A 196 6.44 19.63 11.15
C GLY A 196 5.55 19.84 9.93
N ARG A 197 4.58 20.78 10.01
CA ARG A 197 3.58 21.02 8.96
C ARG A 197 4.21 21.34 7.60
N ALA A 198 5.33 22.07 7.55
CA ALA A 198 5.89 22.53 6.27
C ALA A 198 6.56 21.43 5.40
N GLN A 199 6.90 20.25 5.94
CA GLN A 199 7.51 19.16 5.15
C GLN A 199 6.58 17.96 4.93
N THR A 200 5.58 17.72 5.78
CA THR A 200 4.67 16.56 5.66
C THR A 200 3.50 16.81 4.68
N PHE A 201 3.22 18.07 4.30
CA PHE A 201 2.14 18.40 3.36
C PHE A 201 2.48 18.18 1.88
N CYS A 202 3.75 17.99 1.53
CA CYS A 202 4.16 17.74 0.14
C CYS A 202 4.14 16.23 -0.17
N GLY A 203 2.95 15.62 -0.26
CA GLY A 203 2.80 14.27 -0.83
C GLY A 203 1.67 13.40 -0.29
N THR A 204 1.21 13.62 0.96
CA THR A 204 0.29 12.68 1.64
C THR A 204 -1.19 13.12 1.65
N THR A 205 -1.51 14.34 1.21
CA THR A 205 -2.88 14.91 1.29
C THR A 205 -3.93 14.09 0.54
N TYR A 206 -3.55 13.36 -0.51
CA TYR A 206 -4.47 12.63 -1.40
C TYR A 206 -5.30 11.53 -0.72
N TYR A 207 -4.87 11.02 0.43
CA TYR A 207 -5.53 9.94 1.15
C TYR A 207 -6.09 10.37 2.52
N MET A 208 -5.94 11.65 2.87
CA MET A 208 -6.41 12.20 4.14
C MET A 208 -7.92 12.42 4.12
N SER A 209 -8.58 12.19 5.25
CA SER A 209 -10.02 12.30 5.39
C SER A 209 -10.50 13.75 5.58
N PRO A 210 -11.77 14.06 5.21
CA PRO A 210 -12.32 15.42 5.32
C PRO A 210 -12.28 16.00 6.73
N GLU A 211 -12.58 15.18 7.75
CA GLU A 211 -12.63 15.61 9.15
C GLU A 211 -11.27 16.10 9.68
N LEU A 212 -10.15 15.63 9.10
CA LEU A 212 -8.83 16.14 9.45
C LEU A 212 -8.65 17.61 9.01
N PHE A 213 -9.20 17.98 7.85
CA PHE A 213 -9.10 19.35 7.33
C PHE A 213 -10.12 20.31 7.93
N GLN A 214 -11.32 19.82 8.26
CA GLN A 214 -12.40 20.65 8.81
C GLN A 214 -12.26 20.85 10.32
N ASP A 215 -11.99 19.76 11.06
CA ASP A 215 -12.12 19.73 12.51
C ASP A 215 -10.80 19.35 13.22
N ASN A 216 -9.70 19.16 12.48
CA ASN A 216 -8.35 18.86 12.99
C ASN A 216 -8.29 17.62 13.91
N TYR A 217 -9.09 16.59 13.60
CA TYR A 217 -9.03 15.30 14.29
C TYR A 217 -9.04 14.12 13.33
N THR A 218 -8.64 12.97 13.86
CA THR A 218 -8.79 11.66 13.20
C THR A 218 -9.53 10.70 14.12
N CYS A 219 -10.23 9.73 13.53
CA CYS A 219 -10.95 8.67 14.23
C CYS A 219 -10.81 7.36 13.45
N CYS A 220 -11.37 6.25 13.95
CA CYS A 220 -11.38 4.97 13.22
C CYS A 220 -11.96 5.10 11.81
N ALA A 221 -13.00 5.92 11.62
CA ALA A 221 -13.59 6.15 10.31
C ALA A 221 -12.61 6.82 9.33
N SER A 222 -11.63 7.59 9.81
CA SER A 222 -10.59 8.19 8.96
C SER A 222 -9.74 7.12 8.27
N ASP A 223 -9.48 5.99 8.91
CA ASP A 223 -8.78 4.87 8.28
C ASP A 223 -9.67 4.18 7.22
N TYR A 224 -11.00 4.13 7.43
CA TYR A 224 -11.92 3.61 6.40
C TYR A 224 -11.93 4.47 5.14
N TRP A 225 -11.84 5.80 5.29
CA TRP A 225 -11.66 6.72 4.17
C TRP A 225 -10.40 6.38 3.37
N GLY A 226 -9.26 6.21 4.06
CA GLY A 226 -8.00 5.82 3.43
C GLY A 226 -8.11 4.49 2.66
N CYS A 227 -8.81 3.49 3.22
CA CYS A 227 -9.11 2.24 2.51
C CYS A 227 -9.93 2.47 1.23
N GLY A 228 -10.92 3.36 1.26
CA GLY A 228 -11.70 3.75 0.10
C GLY A 228 -10.86 4.41 -1.00
N CYS A 229 -9.94 5.30 -0.61
CA CYS A 229 -9.01 5.93 -1.54
C CYS A 229 -8.07 4.89 -2.19
N VAL A 230 -7.55 3.93 -1.41
CA VAL A 230 -6.70 2.84 -1.91
C VAL A 230 -7.47 1.94 -2.88
N LEU A 231 -8.70 1.52 -2.54
CA LEU A 231 -9.54 0.70 -3.44
C LEU A 231 -9.85 1.43 -4.75
N TYR A 232 -10.22 2.72 -4.68
CA TYR A 232 -10.43 3.54 -5.87
C TYR A 232 -9.17 3.58 -6.75
N HIS A 233 -8.00 3.81 -6.12
CA HIS A 233 -6.73 3.90 -6.85
C HIS A 233 -6.35 2.57 -7.50
N MET A 234 -6.55 1.44 -6.82
CA MET A 234 -6.33 0.11 -7.40
C MET A 234 -7.20 -0.14 -8.63
N LEU A 235 -8.50 0.17 -8.56
CA LEU A 235 -9.44 -0.16 -9.63
C LEU A 235 -9.39 0.80 -10.82
N LEU A 236 -9.01 2.06 -10.59
CA LEU A 236 -9.08 3.10 -11.62
C LEU A 236 -7.72 3.61 -12.08
N GLY A 237 -6.63 3.28 -11.37
CA GLY A 237 -5.27 3.69 -11.72
C GLY A 237 -4.98 5.17 -11.49
N LYS A 238 -5.92 5.88 -10.87
CA LYS A 238 -5.81 7.28 -10.51
C LYS A 238 -6.40 7.50 -9.13
N ARG A 239 -5.99 8.56 -8.45
CA ARG A 239 -6.49 8.95 -7.13
C ARG A 239 -7.94 9.47 -7.24
N PRO A 240 -8.77 9.33 -6.19
CA PRO A 240 -10.15 9.81 -6.21
C PRO A 240 -10.26 11.34 -6.30
N PHE A 241 -9.28 12.05 -5.72
CA PHE A 241 -9.18 13.50 -5.74
C PHE A 241 -7.78 13.87 -6.22
N ASP A 242 -7.70 14.80 -7.17
CA ASP A 242 -6.45 15.35 -7.66
C ASP A 242 -6.67 16.79 -8.11
N ALA A 243 -5.67 17.65 -7.88
CA ALA A 243 -5.74 19.06 -8.26
C ALA A 243 -4.35 19.68 -8.36
N ALA A 244 -4.25 20.76 -9.15
CA ALA A 244 -2.99 21.45 -9.39
C ALA A 244 -2.38 22.13 -8.15
N THR A 245 -3.21 22.45 -7.14
CA THR A 245 -2.73 23.06 -5.89
C THR A 245 -3.33 22.35 -4.69
N GLN A 246 -2.61 22.38 -3.57
CA GLN A 246 -3.05 21.78 -2.32
C GLN A 246 -4.39 22.36 -1.83
N TYR A 247 -4.60 23.67 -1.98
CA TYR A 247 -5.88 24.30 -1.65
C TYR A 247 -7.04 23.72 -2.47
N LEU A 248 -6.85 23.56 -3.79
CA LEU A 248 -7.88 22.98 -4.66
C LEU A 248 -8.09 21.49 -4.37
N LEU A 249 -7.03 20.76 -4.01
CA LEU A 249 -7.13 19.36 -3.61
C LEU A 249 -7.97 19.20 -2.34
N ILE A 250 -7.66 19.98 -1.30
CA ILE A 250 -8.43 19.99 -0.05
C ILE A 250 -9.89 20.37 -0.36
N LYS A 251 -10.13 21.41 -1.16
CA LYS A 251 -11.48 21.79 -1.58
C LYS A 251 -12.22 20.63 -2.28
N SER A 252 -11.55 19.91 -3.19
CA SER A 252 -12.11 18.74 -3.86
C SER A 252 -12.44 17.62 -2.86
N ILE A 253 -11.53 17.33 -1.92
CA ILE A 253 -11.76 16.35 -0.84
C ILE A 253 -12.97 16.72 0.01
N LEU A 254 -13.20 18.00 0.29
CA LEU A 254 -14.30 18.46 1.14
C LEU A 254 -15.65 18.54 0.41
N GLU A 255 -15.65 18.93 -0.88
CA GLU A 255 -16.88 19.37 -1.56
C GLU A 255 -17.29 18.50 -2.76
N GLN A 256 -16.37 17.74 -3.36
CA GLN A 256 -16.62 17.02 -4.60
C GLN A 256 -16.75 15.52 -4.39
N GLU A 257 -17.51 14.87 -5.26
CA GLU A 257 -17.56 13.41 -5.36
C GLU A 257 -16.55 12.91 -6.41
N PRO A 258 -15.89 11.75 -6.19
CA PRO A 258 -15.02 11.16 -7.19
C PRO A 258 -15.79 10.81 -8.47
N GLU A 259 -15.08 10.79 -9.60
CA GLU A 259 -15.64 10.31 -10.86
C GLU A 259 -15.65 8.79 -10.91
N TYR A 260 -16.77 8.20 -11.33
CA TYR A 260 -16.91 6.75 -11.51
C TYR A 260 -17.25 6.45 -12.96
N PRO A 261 -16.41 5.69 -13.69
CA PRO A 261 -16.71 5.35 -15.06
C PRO A 261 -17.85 4.31 -15.12
N PRO A 262 -18.63 4.27 -16.23
CA PRO A 262 -19.80 3.38 -16.34
C PRO A 262 -19.47 1.88 -16.29
N ASP A 263 -18.23 1.51 -16.60
CA ASP A 263 -17.72 0.13 -16.63
C ASP A 263 -17.17 -0.36 -15.28
N LEU A 264 -17.14 0.49 -14.25
CA LEU A 264 -16.72 0.08 -12.91
C LEU A 264 -17.73 -0.92 -12.33
N ASP A 265 -17.20 -1.97 -11.70
CA ASP A 265 -18.00 -2.97 -10.99
C ASP A 265 -19.01 -2.29 -10.01
N PRO A 266 -20.31 -2.61 -10.09
CA PRO A 266 -21.34 -1.93 -9.29
C PRO A 266 -21.13 -2.06 -7.78
N ASP A 267 -20.70 -3.24 -7.32
CA ASP A 267 -20.48 -3.50 -5.90
C ASP A 267 -19.23 -2.77 -5.40
N ALA A 268 -18.18 -2.70 -6.22
CA ALA A 268 -16.99 -1.92 -5.93
C ALA A 268 -17.32 -0.42 -5.84
N LYS A 269 -18.09 0.09 -6.80
CA LYS A 269 -18.56 1.48 -6.80
C LYS A 269 -19.34 1.80 -5.53
N ASP A 270 -20.32 0.98 -5.19
CA ASP A 270 -21.16 1.15 -4.00
C ASP A 270 -20.32 1.13 -2.70
N LEU A 271 -19.35 0.21 -2.60
CA LEU A 271 -18.44 0.17 -1.46
C LEU A 271 -17.59 1.44 -1.36
N ILE A 272 -17.00 1.90 -2.47
CA ILE A 272 -16.19 3.11 -2.48
C ILE A 272 -17.02 4.33 -2.09
N GLN A 273 -18.24 4.46 -2.61
CA GLN A 273 -19.15 5.57 -2.26
C GLN A 273 -19.46 5.58 -0.75
N LYS A 274 -19.63 4.41 -0.15
CA LYS A 274 -19.87 4.25 1.30
C LYS A 274 -18.63 4.50 2.17
N LEU A 275 -17.43 4.22 1.67
CA LEU A 275 -16.15 4.52 2.33
C LEU A 275 -15.77 6.00 2.21
N LEU A 276 -16.10 6.64 1.09
CA LEU A 276 -15.79 8.04 0.79
C LEU A 276 -16.93 9.01 1.16
N VAL A 277 -17.82 8.61 2.07
CA VAL A 277 -18.76 9.52 2.71
C VAL A 277 -17.98 10.55 3.53
N LYS A 278 -18.24 11.84 3.26
CA LYS A 278 -17.50 12.95 3.88
C LYS A 278 -17.65 12.99 5.40
N SER A 279 -18.89 12.80 5.86
CA SER A 279 -19.25 12.76 7.28
C SER A 279 -18.81 11.43 7.90
N PRO A 280 -17.88 11.42 8.88
CA PRO A 280 -17.34 10.18 9.44
C PRO A 280 -18.40 9.35 10.18
N GLU A 281 -19.39 9.98 10.80
CA GLU A 281 -20.51 9.30 11.48
C GLU A 281 -21.52 8.62 10.55
N LYS A 282 -21.54 9.02 9.26
CA LYS A 282 -22.36 8.37 8.22
C LYS A 282 -21.55 7.39 7.36
N ARG A 283 -20.23 7.35 7.52
CA ARG A 283 -19.34 6.44 6.82
C ARG A 283 -19.60 5.02 7.29
N ILE A 284 -19.54 4.06 6.37
CA ILE A 284 -19.90 2.66 6.61
C ILE A 284 -19.19 2.06 7.84
N SER A 285 -19.95 1.31 8.64
CA SER A 285 -19.47 0.62 9.84
C SER A 285 -18.66 -0.64 9.49
N MET A 286 -17.87 -1.16 10.44
CA MET A 286 -17.15 -2.43 10.27
C MET A 286 -18.11 -3.59 9.98
N GLU A 287 -19.23 -3.64 10.69
CA GLU A 287 -20.23 -4.71 10.61
C GLU A 287 -20.90 -4.75 9.23
N ASP A 288 -21.23 -3.58 8.69
CA ASP A 288 -21.84 -3.46 7.36
C ASP A 288 -20.81 -3.71 6.26
N MET A 289 -19.56 -3.27 6.46
CA MET A 289 -18.49 -3.43 5.50
C MET A 289 -18.12 -4.90 5.29
N LYS A 290 -18.06 -5.71 6.36
CA LYS A 290 -17.84 -7.16 6.24
C LYS A 290 -18.95 -7.90 5.49
N LYS A 291 -20.17 -7.37 5.50
CA LYS A 291 -21.35 -7.95 4.84
C LYS A 291 -21.61 -7.36 3.45
N HIS A 292 -20.76 -6.45 2.99
CA HIS A 292 -20.95 -5.76 1.73
C HIS A 292 -20.95 -6.74 0.54
N PRO A 293 -21.83 -6.61 -0.46
CA PRO A 293 -21.87 -7.49 -1.64
C PRO A 293 -20.52 -7.63 -2.37
N PHE A 294 -19.70 -6.57 -2.35
CA PHE A 294 -18.34 -6.60 -2.86
C PHE A 294 -17.47 -7.72 -2.25
N PHE A 295 -17.75 -8.17 -1.02
CA PHE A 295 -17.04 -9.27 -0.37
C PHE A 295 -17.83 -10.59 -0.36
N ALA A 296 -18.89 -10.73 -1.15
CA ALA A 296 -19.74 -11.93 -1.12
C ALA A 296 -19.00 -13.25 -1.39
N VAL A 297 -17.89 -13.20 -2.14
CA VAL A 297 -17.04 -14.36 -2.46
C VAL A 297 -15.84 -14.51 -1.52
N VAL A 298 -15.68 -13.61 -0.56
CA VAL A 298 -14.53 -13.55 0.35
C VAL A 298 -14.93 -14.11 1.71
N ASN A 299 -14.16 -15.08 2.19
CA ASN A 299 -14.27 -15.54 3.58
C ASN A 299 -13.18 -14.88 4.44
N PHE A 300 -13.59 -13.94 5.30
CA PHE A 300 -12.69 -13.20 6.20
C PHE A 300 -11.92 -14.09 7.17
N ASP A 301 -12.46 -15.26 7.54
CA ASP A 301 -11.80 -16.18 8.49
C ASP A 301 -10.66 -16.98 7.84
N THR A 302 -10.66 -17.10 6.50
CA THR A 302 -9.66 -17.85 5.74
C THR A 302 -8.83 -16.97 4.81
N LEU A 303 -8.87 -15.65 4.98
CA LEU A 303 -8.15 -14.70 4.12
C LEU A 303 -6.67 -15.04 3.97
N SER A 304 -5.98 -15.21 5.10
CA SER A 304 -4.53 -15.49 5.14
C SER A 304 -4.12 -16.84 4.54
N ALA A 305 -5.06 -17.76 4.32
CA ALA A 305 -4.81 -19.06 3.70
C ALA A 305 -5.22 -19.09 2.22
N THR A 306 -5.88 -18.05 1.72
CA THR A 306 -6.38 -18.00 0.35
C THR A 306 -5.24 -17.70 -0.61
N ARG A 307 -5.09 -18.49 -1.68
CA ARG A 307 -4.03 -18.26 -2.67
C ARG A 307 -4.38 -17.09 -3.58
N VAL A 308 -3.84 -15.91 -3.29
CA VAL A 308 -4.16 -14.68 -4.02
C VAL A 308 -3.18 -14.35 -5.16
N GLU A 309 -1.97 -14.92 -5.17
CA GLU A 309 -0.94 -14.63 -6.18
C GLU A 309 -1.45 -14.66 -7.63
N GLY A 310 -2.23 -15.69 -7.98
CA GLY A 310 -2.78 -15.85 -9.33
C GLY A 310 -3.80 -14.79 -9.75
N LEU A 311 -4.38 -14.05 -8.79
CA LEU A 311 -5.36 -12.98 -9.04
C LEU A 311 -4.69 -11.69 -9.52
N TRP A 312 -3.40 -11.49 -9.19
CA TRP A 312 -2.64 -10.29 -9.56
C TRP A 312 -2.17 -10.31 -11.03
N VAL A 313 -2.44 -11.39 -11.74
CA VAL A 313 -2.12 -11.53 -13.16
C VAL A 313 -3.17 -10.76 -13.97
N LYS A 314 -2.71 -9.81 -14.78
CA LYS A 314 -3.59 -9.09 -15.70
C LYS A 314 -4.02 -9.99 -16.84
N GLU A 315 -5.26 -10.45 -16.81
CA GLU A 315 -5.87 -11.07 -17.98
C GLU A 315 -6.12 -9.99 -19.03
N THR A 316 -5.46 -10.12 -20.19
CA THR A 316 -5.68 -9.22 -21.31
C THR A 316 -6.77 -9.83 -22.17
N PRO A 317 -8.00 -9.29 -22.18
CA PRO A 317 -9.06 -9.84 -23.01
C PRO A 317 -8.64 -9.77 -24.47
N TRP A 318 -8.75 -10.91 -25.16
CA TRP A 318 -8.46 -10.98 -26.57
C TRP A 318 -9.65 -10.40 -27.34
N VAL A 319 -9.41 -9.32 -28.07
CA VAL A 319 -10.39 -8.79 -29.02
C VAL A 319 -10.45 -9.75 -30.20
N ASP A 320 -11.64 -10.18 -30.63
CA ASP A 320 -11.78 -11.00 -31.84
C ASP A 320 -11.16 -10.26 -33.04
N GLU A 321 -10.03 -10.78 -33.57
CA GLU A 321 -9.32 -10.16 -34.69
C GLU A 321 -10.23 -9.91 -35.88
N SER A 322 -11.23 -10.77 -36.10
CA SER A 322 -12.12 -10.69 -37.26
C SER A 322 -12.91 -9.38 -37.27
N SER A 323 -13.21 -8.83 -36.09
CA SER A 323 -13.92 -7.55 -35.91
C SER A 323 -13.04 -6.31 -36.15
N VAL A 324 -11.71 -6.46 -36.14
CA VAL A 324 -10.78 -5.34 -36.29
C VAL A 324 -10.28 -5.22 -37.73
N ILE A 325 -10.77 -4.20 -38.44
CA ILE A 325 -10.44 -3.96 -39.86
C ILE A 325 -9.26 -3.00 -40.09
N ALA A 326 -8.83 -2.27 -39.05
CA ALA A 326 -7.70 -1.34 -39.12
C ALA A 326 -6.91 -1.31 -37.82
N CYS A 327 -5.62 -0.99 -37.90
CA CYS A 327 -4.73 -0.86 -36.75
C CYS A 327 -5.27 0.18 -35.77
N GLN A 328 -5.48 -0.20 -34.51
CA GLN A 328 -6.08 0.68 -33.48
C GLN A 328 -5.14 1.79 -32.98
N HIS A 329 -3.91 1.88 -33.51
CA HIS A 329 -3.00 3.02 -33.26
C HIS A 329 -2.90 3.96 -34.47
N CYS A 330 -2.63 3.43 -35.66
CA CYS A 330 -2.34 4.24 -36.84
C CYS A 330 -3.48 4.28 -37.85
N ASN A 331 -4.62 3.64 -37.57
CA ASN A 331 -5.81 3.52 -38.42
C ASN A 331 -5.55 2.93 -39.82
N LYS A 332 -4.38 2.33 -40.06
CA LYS A 332 -4.08 1.67 -41.33
C LYS A 332 -4.90 0.39 -41.45
N ALA A 333 -5.65 0.25 -42.54
CA ALA A 333 -6.43 -0.95 -42.82
C ALA A 333 -5.57 -2.22 -42.81
N PHE A 334 -6.09 -3.26 -42.17
CA PHE A 334 -5.55 -4.61 -42.30
C PHE A 334 -5.94 -5.18 -43.66
N GLY A 335 -4.99 -5.82 -44.31
CA GLY A 335 -5.16 -6.35 -45.67
C GLY A 335 -4.13 -7.43 -45.92
N MET A 336 -3.99 -7.85 -47.17
CA MET A 336 -3.21 -9.03 -47.56
C MET A 336 -1.72 -8.99 -47.12
N PHE A 337 -1.15 -7.79 -46.92
CA PHE A 337 0.25 -7.58 -46.55
C PHE A 337 0.46 -6.99 -45.14
N THR A 338 -0.61 -6.84 -44.35
CA THR A 338 -0.53 -6.21 -43.03
C THR A 338 -1.00 -7.21 -41.97
N GLN A 339 -0.04 -7.85 -41.29
CA GLN A 339 -0.34 -8.81 -40.23
C GLN A 339 -0.92 -8.08 -38.99
N LYS A 340 -1.86 -8.77 -38.33
CA LYS A 340 -2.43 -8.37 -37.04
C LYS A 340 -1.55 -8.94 -35.93
N ASP A 341 -1.18 -8.09 -34.99
CA ASP A 341 -0.48 -8.45 -33.77
C ASP A 341 -1.23 -7.84 -32.57
N TYR A 342 -1.22 -8.54 -31.44
CA TYR A 342 -1.75 -8.00 -30.19
C TYR A 342 -0.67 -7.29 -29.40
N CYS A 343 -0.99 -6.10 -28.89
CA CYS A 343 -0.27 -5.58 -27.73
C CYS A 343 -0.66 -6.40 -26.51
N ARG A 344 0.30 -7.15 -25.97
CA ARG A 344 0.07 -7.99 -24.81
C ARG A 344 -0.33 -7.22 -23.56
N ARG A 345 0.01 -5.93 -23.43
CA ARG A 345 -0.30 -5.07 -22.26
C ARG A 345 -1.69 -4.43 -22.28
N CYS A 346 -2.16 -3.98 -23.45
CA CYS A 346 -3.43 -3.27 -23.59
C CYS A 346 -4.50 -4.03 -24.39
N GLY A 347 -4.16 -5.17 -25.00
CA GLY A 347 -5.10 -6.01 -25.75
C GLY A 347 -5.47 -5.50 -27.15
N LEU A 348 -4.99 -4.32 -27.54
CA LEU A 348 -5.27 -3.76 -28.86
C LEU A 348 -4.65 -4.61 -29.99
N VAL A 349 -5.39 -4.72 -31.08
CA VAL A 349 -4.95 -5.31 -32.35
C VAL A 349 -4.31 -4.22 -33.21
N LEU A 350 -3.05 -4.42 -33.52
CA LEU A 350 -2.15 -3.42 -34.10
C LEU A 350 -1.37 -4.03 -35.26
N CYS A 351 -0.81 -3.19 -36.13
CA CYS A 351 0.11 -3.64 -37.16
C CYS A 351 1.52 -3.84 -36.59
N GLU A 352 2.34 -4.65 -37.24
CA GLU A 352 3.72 -4.96 -36.81
C GLU A 352 4.55 -3.71 -36.46
N LYS A 353 4.39 -2.61 -37.22
CA LYS A 353 5.09 -1.33 -36.94
C LYS A 353 4.67 -0.67 -35.63
N CYS A 354 3.45 -0.91 -35.17
CA CYS A 354 2.90 -0.35 -33.93
C CYS A 354 3.15 -1.25 -32.71
N VAL A 355 3.67 -2.47 -32.90
CA VAL A 355 4.05 -3.42 -31.83
C VAL A 355 5.53 -3.86 -31.96
N PRO A 356 6.48 -2.93 -32.07
CA PRO A 356 7.87 -3.27 -32.41
C PRO A 356 8.62 -3.92 -31.24
N THR A 357 8.18 -3.67 -30.00
CA THR A 357 8.95 -3.98 -28.80
C THR A 357 8.52 -5.31 -28.20
N LYS A 358 9.48 -6.16 -27.85
CA LYS A 358 9.27 -7.31 -26.96
C LYS A 358 9.87 -7.02 -25.59
N LEU A 359 9.05 -7.03 -24.55
CA LEU A 359 9.51 -6.87 -23.16
C LEU A 359 9.03 -8.04 -22.31
N SER A 360 9.87 -8.47 -21.36
CA SER A 360 9.38 -9.35 -20.29
C SER A 360 8.45 -8.52 -19.41
N ILE A 361 7.22 -9.00 -19.16
CA ILE A 361 6.25 -8.30 -18.34
C ILE A 361 6.12 -9.07 -17.02
N PRO A 362 6.67 -8.57 -15.89
CA PRO A 362 6.74 -9.31 -14.64
C PRO A 362 5.37 -9.74 -14.06
N SER A 363 4.30 -9.06 -14.46
CA SER A 363 2.93 -9.35 -14.01
C SER A 363 2.18 -10.40 -14.85
N TYR A 364 2.84 -11.00 -15.85
CA TYR A 364 2.24 -12.00 -16.74
C TYR A 364 2.65 -13.40 -16.28
N ARG A 365 1.74 -14.37 -16.43
CA ARG A 365 2.07 -15.79 -16.17
C ARG A 365 3.21 -16.31 -17.04
N VAL A 366 3.39 -15.73 -18.23
CA VAL A 366 4.41 -16.13 -19.19
C VAL A 366 5.62 -15.21 -19.04
N GLN A 367 6.77 -15.77 -18.65
CA GLN A 367 8.02 -15.02 -18.43
C GLN A 367 8.80 -14.71 -19.72
N GLU A 368 8.30 -15.15 -20.88
CA GLU A 368 8.92 -14.84 -22.17
C GLU A 368 8.62 -13.40 -22.62
N PRO A 369 9.54 -12.73 -23.33
CA PRO A 369 9.31 -11.40 -23.88
C PRO A 369 8.05 -11.32 -24.75
N GLN A 370 7.11 -10.48 -24.32
CA GLN A 370 5.81 -10.27 -24.95
C GLN A 370 5.83 -9.04 -25.86
N ARG A 371 5.16 -9.12 -27.03
CA ARG A 371 5.00 -7.97 -27.93
C ARG A 371 4.11 -6.92 -27.29
N ILE A 372 4.58 -5.68 -27.20
CA ILE A 372 3.82 -4.53 -26.68
C ILE A 372 3.91 -3.34 -27.63
N CYS A 373 2.87 -2.50 -27.60
CA CYS A 373 2.83 -1.30 -28.44
C CYS A 373 3.78 -0.22 -27.92
N SER A 374 4.19 0.69 -28.80
CA SER A 374 5.12 1.77 -28.47
C SER A 374 4.65 2.67 -27.33
N LYS A 375 3.34 2.92 -27.22
CA LYS A 375 2.74 3.67 -26.10
C LYS A 375 2.92 2.92 -24.78
N CYS A 376 2.51 1.65 -24.74
CA CYS A 376 2.69 0.78 -23.59
C CYS A 376 4.15 0.55 -23.23
N ALA A 377 5.07 0.57 -24.20
CA ALA A 377 6.51 0.44 -23.94
C ALA A 377 7.05 1.69 -23.22
N LYS A 378 6.68 2.89 -23.68
CA LYS A 378 7.08 4.15 -23.04
C LYS A 378 6.56 4.25 -21.61
N GLU A 379 5.27 3.97 -21.42
CA GLU A 379 4.66 3.96 -20.08
C GLU A 379 5.32 2.93 -19.16
N PHE A 380 5.86 1.83 -19.70
CA PHE A 380 6.54 0.79 -18.91
C PHE A 380 7.94 1.26 -18.48
N THR A 381 8.70 1.86 -19.40
CA THR A 381 10.04 2.38 -19.08
C THR A 381 10.00 3.57 -18.13
N GLU A 382 9.00 4.44 -18.26
CA GLU A 382 8.81 5.61 -17.37
C GLU A 382 8.40 5.19 -15.95
N THR A 383 7.81 4.01 -15.76
CA THR A 383 7.46 3.45 -14.44
C THR A 383 8.58 2.61 -13.81
N GLU A 384 9.63 2.25 -14.55
CA GLU A 384 10.82 1.57 -14.00
C GLU A 384 11.94 2.54 -13.61
N GLU A 385 11.93 3.78 -14.12
CA GLU A 385 12.91 4.83 -13.83
C GLU A 385 12.47 5.81 -12.71
N GLN A 386 11.25 5.67 -12.20
CA GLN A 386 10.73 6.38 -11.01
C GLN A 386 10.70 5.44 -9.82
#